data_AF-A0A2V0PL26-F1
#
_entry.id   AF-A0A2V0PL26-F1
#
_cell.length_a   1.000
_cell.length_b   1.000
_cell.length_c   1.000
_cell.angle_alpha   90.00
_cell.angle_beta   90.00
_cell.angle_gamma   90.00
#
_symmetry.space_group_name_H-M   'P 1'
#
loop_
_entity.id
_entity.type
_entity.pdbx_description
1 polymer ?
#
loop_
_entity_poly.entity_id
_entity_poly.type
_entity_poly.pdbx_seq_one_letter_code
_entity_poly.pdbx_strand_id
1 'polypeptide(L)'
;MLSAGFQRRLAGPARPARRNATVLAHRASLSAPSQRARRCLLSRVAAAEEEAATATESASDVDSVLLSPLDRARAALEAEELDRPALEGALADLEAEMTSLRDGLAAAESEAARAPALEASLVTSKDQYVRLQADFENFRRRMAKEKDELSSRAKGDVVTGLLPLVDAFELARTQVKAETEGEQKINNSYQGLYKQMVEILRGLSVEPVATVRR
;
A
#
# COMPACT_ATOMS: atom_id res chain seq x y z
N MET A 1 11.31 69.14 -15.49
CA MET A 1 9.86 68.92 -15.55
C MET A 1 9.57 67.49 -15.14
N LEU A 2 9.00 67.34 -13.94
CA LEU A 2 8.47 66.09 -13.41
C LEU A 2 7.18 65.75 -14.14
N SER A 3 6.98 64.48 -14.50
CA SER A 3 5.66 63.85 -14.48
C SER A 3 5.82 62.33 -14.44
N ALA A 4 5.75 61.83 -13.21
CA ALA A 4 5.34 60.47 -12.91
C ALA A 4 3.84 60.30 -13.22
N GLY A 5 3.42 59.08 -13.60
CA GLY A 5 2.03 58.80 -13.97
C GLY A 5 1.73 57.32 -14.12
N PHE A 6 2.12 56.54 -13.11
CA PHE A 6 1.77 55.13 -12.93
C PHE A 6 0.32 55.01 -12.44
N GLN A 7 -0.55 54.25 -13.13
CA GLN A 7 -1.70 53.58 -12.49
C GLN A 7 -2.35 52.47 -13.35
N ARG A 8 -2.04 51.23 -12.95
CA ARG A 8 -2.92 50.04 -12.73
C ARG A 8 -4.00 49.72 -13.78
N ARG A 9 -3.74 48.74 -14.66
CA ARG A 9 -4.76 47.79 -15.13
C ARG A 9 -4.85 46.61 -14.16
N LEU A 10 -6.07 46.29 -13.76
CA LEU A 10 -6.44 45.24 -12.82
C LEU A 10 -6.10 43.85 -13.39
N ALA A 11 -5.48 43.04 -12.54
CA ALA A 11 -5.13 41.65 -12.79
C ALA A 11 -6.39 40.76 -12.78
N GLY A 12 -6.63 40.03 -13.87
CA GLY A 12 -7.46 38.83 -13.87
C GLY A 12 -6.58 37.58 -13.72
N PRO A 13 -7.02 36.51 -13.05
CA PRO A 13 -6.16 35.34 -12.83
C PRO A 13 -5.94 34.58 -14.13
N ALA A 14 -4.66 34.48 -14.51
CA ALA A 14 -4.18 33.74 -15.66
C ALA A 14 -4.39 32.23 -15.49
N ARG A 15 -5.01 31.60 -16.49
CA ARG A 15 -5.06 30.13 -16.65
C ARG A 15 -3.66 29.62 -16.98
N PRO A 16 -3.10 28.62 -16.27
CA PRO A 16 -1.87 28.00 -16.73
C PRO A 16 -2.14 27.02 -17.88
N ALA A 17 -1.29 27.18 -18.89
CA ALA A 17 -1.24 26.42 -20.12
C ALA A 17 -1.00 24.92 -19.89
N ARG A 18 -1.68 24.11 -20.71
CA ARG A 18 -1.44 22.68 -20.87
C ARG A 18 -0.02 22.44 -21.38
N ARG A 19 0.80 21.73 -20.61
CA ARG A 19 1.99 21.04 -21.11
C ARG A 19 1.80 19.54 -20.93
N ASN A 20 1.97 18.86 -22.05
CA ASN A 20 1.85 17.42 -22.22
C ASN A 20 2.91 16.70 -21.39
N ALA A 21 2.46 15.84 -20.48
CA ALA A 21 3.27 14.81 -19.85
C ALA A 21 2.65 13.46 -20.21
N THR A 22 3.10 12.92 -21.34
CA THR A 22 3.05 11.49 -21.64
C THR A 22 3.94 10.77 -20.63
N VAL A 23 3.37 10.35 -19.52
CA VAL A 23 3.98 9.36 -18.62
C VAL A 23 3.10 8.13 -18.67
N LEU A 24 3.67 7.04 -19.20
CA LEU A 24 3.10 5.70 -19.22
C LEU A 24 2.54 5.34 -17.83
N ALA A 25 1.22 5.31 -17.72
CA ALA A 25 0.54 4.65 -16.63
C ALA A 25 0.54 3.14 -16.89
N HIS A 26 1.65 2.47 -16.56
CA HIS A 26 1.61 1.04 -16.22
C HIS A 26 1.09 0.93 -14.78
N ARG A 27 -0.20 1.20 -14.59
CA ARG A 27 -0.89 0.98 -13.33
C ARG A 27 -1.41 -0.46 -13.37
N ALA A 28 -0.54 -1.37 -12.94
CA ALA A 28 -0.86 -2.77 -12.74
C ALA A 28 -2.13 -2.90 -11.87
N SER A 29 -2.94 -3.87 -12.26
CA SER A 29 -4.22 -4.29 -11.69
C SER A 29 -4.16 -4.48 -10.17
N LEU A 30 -4.76 -3.56 -9.43
CA LEU A 30 -5.37 -3.87 -8.14
C LEU A 30 -6.82 -3.44 -8.27
N SER A 31 -7.70 -4.43 -8.39
CA SER A 31 -9.13 -4.27 -8.60
C SER A 31 -9.74 -3.42 -7.49
N ALA A 32 -9.98 -2.14 -7.78
CA ALA A 32 -10.90 -1.34 -7.00
C ALA A 32 -12.26 -2.09 -6.94
N PRO A 33 -12.87 -2.26 -5.76
CA PRO A 33 -14.21 -2.82 -5.70
C PRO A 33 -15.11 -1.92 -6.55
N SER A 34 -15.84 -2.54 -7.48
CA SER A 34 -16.67 -1.84 -8.45
C SER A 34 -17.55 -0.79 -7.75
N GLN A 35 -17.80 0.36 -8.39
CA GLN A 35 -18.70 1.39 -7.85
C GLN A 35 -20.07 0.80 -7.42
N ARG A 36 -20.47 -0.33 -8.02
CA ARG A 36 -21.63 -1.14 -7.65
C ARG A 36 -21.52 -1.77 -6.25
N ALA A 37 -20.37 -2.29 -5.86
CA ALA A 37 -20.14 -2.87 -4.53
C ALA A 37 -20.14 -1.80 -3.42
N ARG A 38 -19.56 -0.62 -3.69
CA ARG A 38 -19.66 0.54 -2.77
C ARG A 38 -21.09 1.05 -2.64
N ARG A 39 -21.82 1.15 -3.73
CA ARG A 39 -23.24 1.57 -3.72
C ARG A 39 -24.14 0.56 -3.00
N CYS A 40 -23.84 -0.74 -3.13
CA CYS A 40 -24.56 -1.81 -2.44
C CYS A 40 -24.28 -1.83 -0.92
N LEU A 41 -23.04 -1.56 -0.51
CA LEU A 41 -22.70 -1.42 0.91
C LEU A 41 -23.34 -0.17 1.53
N LEU A 42 -23.30 0.97 0.84
CA LEU A 42 -23.94 2.19 1.31
C LEU A 42 -25.47 2.06 1.35
N SER A 43 -26.10 1.36 0.39
CA SER A 43 -27.54 1.10 0.44
C SER A 43 -27.92 0.11 1.54
N ARG A 44 -27.05 -0.85 1.88
CA ARG A 44 -27.27 -1.78 2.99
C ARG A 44 -27.10 -1.12 4.36
N VAL A 45 -26.14 -0.20 4.50
CA VAL A 45 -25.96 0.58 5.73
C VAL A 45 -27.12 1.57 5.90
N ALA A 46 -27.57 2.22 4.83
CA ALA A 46 -28.75 3.08 4.87
C ALA A 46 -30.05 2.31 5.18
N ALA A 47 -30.21 1.09 4.67
CA ALA A 47 -31.34 0.22 5.00
C ALA A 47 -31.29 -0.27 6.46
N ALA A 48 -30.09 -0.50 7.02
CA ALA A 48 -29.93 -0.86 8.43
C ALA A 48 -30.18 0.33 9.37
N GLU A 49 -29.90 1.56 8.93
CA GLU A 49 -30.21 2.78 9.70
C GLU A 49 -31.70 3.15 9.63
N GLU A 50 -32.42 2.83 8.54
CA GLU A 50 -33.89 2.98 8.48
C GLU A 50 -34.63 1.91 9.31
N GLU A 51 -34.18 0.64 9.30
CA GLU A 51 -34.80 -0.41 10.15
C GLU A 51 -34.60 -0.17 11.65
N ALA A 52 -33.52 0.52 12.05
CA ALA A 52 -33.30 0.92 13.44
C ALA A 52 -34.17 2.13 13.86
N ALA A 53 -34.65 2.94 12.92
CA ALA A 53 -35.49 4.11 13.19
C ALA A 53 -37.00 3.82 13.16
N THR A 54 -37.45 2.75 12.49
CA THR A 54 -38.86 2.32 12.48
C THR A 54 -39.25 1.40 13.65
N ALA A 55 -38.32 1.07 14.55
CA ALA A 55 -38.57 0.17 15.68
C ALA A 55 -38.87 0.88 17.01
N THR A 56 -39.23 2.18 16.99
CA THR A 56 -39.58 2.94 18.20
C THR A 56 -41.00 3.52 18.23
N GLU A 57 -41.87 3.14 17.29
CA GLU A 57 -43.30 3.49 17.32
C GLU A 57 -44.18 2.26 17.05
N SER A 58 -44.32 1.38 18.04
CA SER A 58 -45.47 0.47 18.19
C SER A 58 -45.50 -0.16 19.58
N ALA A 59 -45.57 0.69 20.60
CA ALA A 59 -45.75 0.30 22.00
C ALA A 59 -47.20 -0.10 22.35
N SER A 60 -47.95 -0.76 21.45
CA SER A 60 -49.33 -1.17 21.77
C SER A 60 -49.86 -2.43 21.06
N ASP A 61 -49.03 -3.26 20.43
CA ASP A 61 -49.52 -4.48 19.74
C ASP A 61 -48.57 -5.68 19.95
N VAL A 62 -48.37 -6.09 21.21
CA VAL A 62 -47.67 -7.37 21.52
C VAL A 62 -48.38 -8.23 22.57
N ASP A 63 -49.55 -7.83 23.07
CA ASP A 63 -50.26 -8.55 24.15
C ASP A 63 -51.04 -9.79 23.69
N SER A 64 -50.99 -10.20 22.41
CA SER A 64 -51.86 -11.25 21.88
C SER A 64 -51.17 -12.55 21.45
N VAL A 65 -49.84 -12.69 21.59
CA VAL A 65 -49.12 -13.88 21.08
C VAL A 65 -48.40 -14.71 22.13
N LEU A 66 -48.22 -14.25 23.37
CA LEU A 66 -47.56 -15.08 24.38
C LEU A 66 -48.26 -14.94 25.74
N LEU A 67 -49.19 -15.85 26.03
CA LEU A 67 -49.25 -16.36 27.40
C LEU A 67 -47.94 -17.12 27.60
N SER A 68 -46.97 -16.45 28.25
CA SER A 68 -45.71 -17.10 28.62
C SER A 68 -46.03 -18.35 29.44
N PRO A 69 -45.18 -19.40 29.43
CA PRO A 69 -45.36 -20.54 30.32
C PRO A 69 -45.54 -20.12 31.78
N LEU A 70 -44.92 -18.99 32.16
CA LEU A 70 -45.11 -18.30 33.45
C LEU A 70 -46.53 -17.75 33.63
N ASP A 71 -47.14 -17.14 32.62
CA ASP A 71 -48.52 -16.63 32.69
C ASP A 71 -49.55 -17.77 32.67
N ARG A 72 -49.26 -18.89 31.99
CA ARG A 72 -50.08 -20.11 32.06
C ARG A 72 -49.97 -20.79 33.42
N ALA A 73 -48.76 -20.87 33.99
CA ALA A 73 -48.54 -21.38 35.33
C ALA A 73 -49.21 -20.49 36.39
N ARG A 74 -49.15 -19.17 36.21
CA ARG A 74 -49.82 -18.18 37.07
C ARG A 74 -51.35 -18.27 36.98
N ALA A 75 -51.90 -18.38 35.77
CA ALA A 75 -53.34 -18.57 35.56
C ALA A 75 -53.85 -19.90 36.16
N ALA A 76 -53.06 -20.98 36.06
CA ALA A 76 -53.37 -22.27 36.68
C ALA A 76 -53.32 -22.22 38.22
N LEU A 77 -52.47 -21.36 38.81
CA LEU A 77 -52.39 -21.15 40.25
C LEU A 77 -53.55 -20.28 40.78
N GLU A 78 -53.97 -19.27 40.02
CA GLU A 78 -55.06 -18.34 40.35
C GLU A 78 -56.45 -18.99 40.25
N ALA A 79 -56.58 -20.12 39.54
CA ALA A 79 -57.86 -20.82 39.32
C ALA A 79 -58.35 -21.68 40.51
N GLU A 80 -57.56 -21.86 41.58
CA GLU A 80 -57.88 -22.60 42.84
C GLU A 80 -58.54 -24.00 42.74
N GLU A 81 -58.71 -24.56 41.54
CA GLU A 81 -59.01 -25.97 41.28
C GLU A 81 -57.71 -26.66 40.86
N LEU A 82 -57.24 -27.62 41.67
CA LEU A 82 -56.03 -28.40 41.41
C LEU A 82 -56.25 -29.38 40.25
N ASP A 83 -56.41 -28.86 39.04
CA ASP A 83 -56.33 -29.63 37.80
C ASP A 83 -54.86 -30.01 37.56
N ARG A 84 -54.49 -31.11 38.21
CA ARG A 84 -53.19 -31.78 38.08
C ARG A 84 -52.64 -31.85 36.65
N PRO A 85 -53.43 -32.17 35.59
CA PRO A 85 -52.90 -32.20 34.22
C PRO A 85 -52.55 -30.80 33.67
N ALA A 86 -53.23 -29.73 34.10
CA ALA A 86 -52.93 -28.37 33.65
C ALA A 86 -51.63 -27.85 34.28
N LEU A 87 -51.39 -28.18 35.56
CA LEU A 87 -50.13 -27.87 36.24
C LEU A 87 -48.95 -28.67 35.65
N GLU A 88 -49.17 -29.95 35.34
CA GLU A 88 -48.17 -30.80 34.68
C GLU A 88 -47.81 -30.31 33.26
N GLY A 89 -48.79 -29.81 32.50
CA GLY A 89 -48.56 -29.18 31.20
C GLY A 89 -47.76 -27.87 31.29
N ALA A 90 -48.10 -26.99 32.23
CA ALA A 90 -47.36 -25.74 32.44
C ALA A 90 -45.93 -25.97 32.94
N LEU A 91 -45.71 -27.00 33.77
CA LEU A 91 -44.37 -27.42 34.20
C LEU A 91 -43.55 -27.98 33.03
N ALA A 92 -44.16 -28.79 32.16
CA ALA A 92 -43.48 -29.33 30.98
C ALA A 92 -43.09 -28.22 29.98
N ASP A 93 -43.94 -27.22 29.78
CA ASP A 93 -43.65 -26.05 28.94
C ASP A 93 -42.48 -25.23 29.52
N LEU A 94 -42.46 -25.01 30.83
CA LEU A 94 -41.39 -24.27 31.52
C LEU A 94 -40.07 -25.04 31.52
N GLU A 95 -40.11 -26.37 31.67
CA GLU A 95 -38.94 -27.24 31.54
C GLU A 95 -38.37 -27.22 30.12
N ALA A 96 -39.22 -27.20 29.09
CA ALA A 96 -38.80 -27.07 27.69
C ALA A 96 -38.17 -25.71 27.37
N GLU A 97 -38.68 -24.62 27.96
CA GLU A 97 -38.09 -23.29 27.81
C GLU A 97 -36.74 -23.19 28.54
N MET A 98 -36.63 -23.79 29.73
CA MET A 98 -35.38 -23.86 30.49
C MET A 98 -34.31 -24.71 29.82
N THR A 99 -34.67 -25.81 29.14
CA THR A 99 -33.71 -26.60 28.35
C THR A 99 -33.25 -25.81 27.12
N SER A 100 -34.16 -25.14 26.41
CA SER A 100 -33.82 -24.29 25.26
C SER A 100 -32.88 -23.14 25.64
N LEU A 101 -33.13 -22.46 26.77
CA LEU A 101 -32.26 -21.40 27.27
C LEU A 101 -30.88 -21.92 27.70
N ARG A 102 -30.82 -23.10 28.33
CA ARG A 102 -29.55 -23.74 28.69
C ARG A 102 -28.74 -24.13 27.46
N ASP A 103 -29.37 -24.68 26.44
CA ASP A 103 -28.71 -25.05 25.19
C ASP A 103 -28.21 -23.80 24.43
N GLY A 104 -29.01 -22.73 24.43
CA GLY A 104 -28.63 -21.43 23.88
C GLY A 104 -27.45 -20.78 24.62
N LEU A 105 -27.45 -20.84 25.95
CA LEU A 105 -26.35 -20.35 26.78
C LEU A 105 -25.07 -21.18 26.55
N ALA A 106 -25.18 -22.51 26.48
CA ALA A 106 -24.05 -23.40 26.21
C ALA A 106 -23.43 -23.14 24.82
N ALA A 107 -24.27 -22.87 23.81
CA ALA A 107 -23.80 -22.49 22.46
C ALA A 107 -23.08 -21.13 22.48
N ALA A 108 -23.65 -20.12 23.15
CA ALA A 108 -23.07 -18.79 23.29
C ALA A 108 -21.74 -18.81 24.06
N GLU A 109 -21.66 -19.59 25.14
CA GLU A 109 -20.41 -19.78 25.91
C GLU A 109 -19.33 -20.48 25.07
N SER A 110 -19.70 -21.47 24.25
CA SER A 110 -18.78 -22.14 23.34
C SER A 110 -18.21 -21.18 22.28
N GLU A 111 -19.04 -20.27 21.76
CA GLU A 111 -18.63 -19.27 20.79
C GLU A 111 -17.76 -18.18 21.43
N ALA A 112 -18.13 -17.70 22.62
CA ALA A 112 -17.34 -16.78 23.42
C ALA A 112 -15.97 -17.37 23.80
N ALA A 113 -15.89 -18.67 24.07
CA ALA A 113 -14.62 -19.36 24.33
C ALA A 113 -13.71 -19.45 23.08
N ARG A 114 -14.27 -19.44 21.87
CA ARG A 114 -13.52 -19.48 20.60
C ARG A 114 -13.06 -18.09 20.14
N ALA A 115 -13.77 -17.03 20.50
CA ALA A 115 -13.42 -15.64 20.18
C ALA A 115 -11.96 -15.26 20.52
N PRO A 116 -11.42 -15.51 21.74
CA PRO A 116 -10.05 -15.12 22.07
C PRO A 116 -8.99 -15.88 21.26
N ALA A 117 -9.24 -17.14 20.92
CA ALA A 117 -8.33 -17.92 20.08
C ALA A 117 -8.27 -17.37 18.65
N LEU A 118 -9.42 -16.96 18.10
CA LEU A 118 -9.50 -16.31 16.79
C LEU A 118 -8.79 -14.95 16.81
N GLU A 119 -9.03 -14.13 17.84
CA GLU A 119 -8.35 -12.84 17.99
C GLU A 119 -6.83 -13.00 18.11
N ALA A 120 -6.35 -13.97 18.89
CA ALA A 120 -4.92 -14.28 18.99
C ALA A 120 -4.33 -14.70 17.63
N SER A 121 -5.05 -15.52 16.85
CA SER A 121 -4.63 -15.91 15.50
C SER A 121 -4.57 -14.71 14.53
N LEU A 122 -5.47 -13.75 14.68
CA LEU A 122 -5.47 -12.53 13.87
C LEU A 122 -4.32 -11.60 14.25
N VAL A 123 -4.06 -11.42 15.55
CA VAL A 123 -2.95 -10.59 16.03
C VAL A 123 -1.61 -11.17 15.57
N THR A 124 -1.40 -12.48 15.74
CA THR A 124 -0.19 -13.17 15.28
C THR A 124 0.01 -13.06 13.76
N SER A 125 -1.04 -13.25 12.97
CA SER A 125 -0.97 -13.11 11.51
C SER A 125 -0.65 -11.66 11.09
N LYS A 126 -1.22 -10.68 11.79
CA LYS A 126 -0.93 -9.25 11.54
C LYS A 126 0.51 -8.89 11.88
N ASP A 127 1.05 -9.38 12.99
CA ASP A 127 2.44 -9.15 13.37
C ASP A 127 3.41 -9.74 12.34
N GLN A 128 3.16 -10.98 11.90
CA GLN A 128 3.92 -11.61 10.82
C GLN A 128 3.86 -10.79 9.52
N TYR A 129 2.68 -10.25 9.18
CA TYR A 129 2.52 -9.42 8.00
C TYR A 129 3.33 -8.13 8.08
N VAL A 130 3.29 -7.42 9.22
CA VAL A 130 4.06 -6.18 9.42
C VAL A 130 5.56 -6.44 9.32
N ARG A 131 6.04 -7.52 9.94
CA ARG A 131 7.45 -7.92 9.85
C ARG A 131 7.85 -8.25 8.41
N LEU A 132 7.03 -9.05 7.72
CA LEU A 132 7.30 -9.43 6.34
C LEU A 132 7.30 -8.20 5.41
N GLN A 133 6.39 -7.25 5.65
CA GLN A 133 6.37 -5.98 4.92
C GLN A 133 7.68 -5.21 5.14
N ALA A 134 8.17 -5.12 6.38
CA ALA A 134 9.45 -4.48 6.67
C ALA A 134 10.62 -5.20 5.99
N ASP A 135 10.64 -6.54 5.98
CA ASP A 135 11.66 -7.33 5.29
C ASP A 135 11.64 -7.08 3.78
N PHE A 136 10.46 -6.95 3.17
CA PHE A 136 10.33 -6.59 1.76
C PHE A 136 10.83 -5.17 1.46
N GLU A 137 10.54 -4.20 2.31
CA GLU A 137 11.06 -2.84 2.15
C GLU A 137 12.58 -2.80 2.27
N ASN A 138 13.14 -3.55 3.23
CA ASN A 138 14.58 -3.71 3.40
C ASN A 138 15.22 -4.36 2.17
N PHE A 139 14.63 -5.45 1.66
CA PHE A 139 15.07 -6.10 0.44
C PHE A 139 15.04 -5.14 -0.74
N ARG A 140 13.96 -4.39 -0.95
CA ARG A 140 13.84 -3.44 -2.07
C ARG A 140 14.92 -2.35 -2.01
N ARG A 141 15.18 -1.82 -0.81
CA ARG A 141 16.25 -0.82 -0.60
C ARG A 141 17.63 -1.43 -0.86
N ARG A 142 17.87 -2.66 -0.39
CA ARG A 142 19.13 -3.37 -0.60
C ARG A 142 19.36 -3.67 -2.08
N MET A 143 18.36 -4.21 -2.77
CA MET A 143 18.44 -4.54 -4.19
C MET A 143 18.67 -3.30 -5.07
N ALA A 144 18.07 -2.15 -4.73
CA ALA A 144 18.34 -0.91 -5.45
C ALA A 144 19.82 -0.51 -5.32
N LYS A 145 20.38 -0.56 -4.11
CA LYS A 145 21.80 -0.28 -3.87
C LYS A 145 22.71 -1.28 -4.57
N GLU A 146 22.44 -2.58 -4.41
CA GLU A 146 23.22 -3.64 -5.08
C GLU A 146 23.21 -3.48 -6.60
N LYS A 147 22.08 -3.09 -7.20
CA LYS A 147 22.00 -2.83 -8.65
C LYS A 147 22.88 -1.66 -9.08
N ASP A 148 22.85 -0.56 -8.32
CA ASP A 148 23.66 0.62 -8.61
C ASP A 148 25.16 0.31 -8.41
N GLU A 149 25.51 -0.40 -7.34
CA GLU A 149 26.86 -0.88 -7.06
C GLU A 149 27.36 -1.84 -8.14
N LEU A 150 26.54 -2.79 -8.60
CA LEU A 150 26.89 -3.69 -9.70
C LEU A 150 27.14 -2.92 -11.01
N SER A 151 26.30 -1.91 -11.31
CA SER A 151 26.51 -1.05 -12.47
C SER A 151 27.81 -0.27 -12.36
N SER A 152 28.11 0.29 -11.19
CA SER A 152 29.36 1.03 -10.94
C SER A 152 30.58 0.12 -11.01
N ARG A 153 30.49 -1.10 -10.46
CA ARG A 153 31.57 -2.09 -10.48
C ARG A 153 31.88 -2.56 -11.89
N ALA A 154 30.85 -2.92 -12.65
CA ALA A 154 31.01 -3.31 -14.05
C ALA A 154 31.65 -2.19 -14.90
N LYS A 155 31.26 -0.92 -14.67
CA LYS A 155 31.91 0.22 -15.33
C LYS A 155 33.39 0.32 -14.93
N GLY A 156 33.71 0.15 -13.65
CA GLY A 156 35.09 0.16 -13.14
C GLY A 156 35.96 -0.93 -13.76
N ASP A 157 35.43 -2.16 -13.87
CA ASP A 157 36.15 -3.29 -14.46
C ASP A 157 36.47 -3.04 -15.94
N VAL A 158 35.50 -2.50 -16.71
CA VAL A 158 35.70 -2.13 -18.12
C VAL A 158 36.75 -1.03 -18.28
N VAL A 159 36.67 0.04 -17.46
CA VAL A 159 37.65 1.14 -17.50
C VAL A 159 39.05 0.63 -17.16
N THR A 160 39.16 -0.24 -16.15
CA THR A 160 40.44 -0.83 -15.73
C THR A 160 41.10 -1.62 -16.87
N GLY A 161 40.32 -2.37 -17.65
CA GLY A 161 40.82 -3.06 -18.84
C GLY A 161 41.22 -2.13 -19.99
N LEU A 162 40.66 -0.91 -20.04
CA LEU A 162 40.94 0.08 -21.07
C LEU A 162 42.16 0.97 -20.74
N LEU A 163 42.53 1.11 -19.47
CA LEU A 163 43.66 1.94 -19.03
C LEU A 163 45.00 1.61 -19.74
N PRO A 164 45.41 0.33 -19.92
CA PRO A 164 46.65 0.02 -20.62
C PRO A 164 46.68 0.53 -22.06
N LEU A 165 45.51 0.62 -22.71
CA LEU A 165 45.40 1.21 -24.04
C LEU A 165 45.67 2.71 -23.96
N VAL A 166 45.04 3.42 -23.03
CA VAL A 166 45.28 4.86 -22.83
C VAL A 166 46.75 5.14 -22.56
N ASP A 167 47.40 4.34 -21.70
CA ASP A 167 48.83 4.46 -21.42
C ASP A 167 49.69 4.25 -22.68
N ALA A 168 49.33 3.30 -23.54
CA ALA A 168 50.01 3.08 -24.81
C ALA A 168 49.85 4.27 -25.79
N PHE A 169 48.68 4.92 -25.78
CA PHE A 169 48.50 6.17 -26.53
C PHE A 169 49.36 7.30 -25.94
N GLU A 170 49.43 7.45 -24.62
CA GLU A 170 50.30 8.47 -24.01
C GLU A 170 51.78 8.23 -24.36
N LEU A 171 52.22 6.98 -24.33
CA LEU A 171 53.56 6.59 -24.73
C LEU A 171 53.83 6.93 -26.21
N ALA A 172 52.94 6.52 -27.11
CA ALA A 172 53.07 6.82 -28.54
C ALA A 172 53.12 8.33 -28.81
N ARG A 173 52.33 9.14 -28.09
CA ARG A 173 52.38 10.62 -28.21
C ARG A 173 53.76 11.19 -27.90
N THR A 174 54.48 10.62 -26.93
CA THR A 174 55.83 11.08 -26.56
C THR A 174 56.91 10.61 -27.52
N GLN A 175 56.68 9.49 -28.23
CA GLN A 175 57.65 8.87 -29.13
C GLN A 175 57.53 9.36 -30.57
N VAL A 176 56.34 9.78 -31.01
CA VAL A 176 56.12 10.29 -32.38
C VAL A 176 56.79 11.66 -32.54
N LYS A 177 57.97 11.67 -33.15
CA LYS A 177 58.61 12.87 -33.69
C LYS A 177 58.22 12.99 -35.15
N ALA A 178 57.36 13.95 -35.48
CA ALA A 178 56.98 14.23 -36.86
C ALA A 178 57.99 15.21 -37.47
N GLU A 179 58.76 14.76 -38.44
CA GLU A 179 59.80 15.56 -39.12
C GLU A 179 59.32 16.02 -40.51
N THR A 180 58.37 15.31 -41.12
CA THR A 180 57.83 15.59 -42.46
C THR A 180 56.40 16.15 -42.42
N GLU A 181 56.00 17.00 -43.38
CA GLU A 181 54.63 17.58 -43.45
C GLU A 181 53.51 16.51 -43.49
N GLY A 182 53.77 15.36 -44.11
CA GLY A 182 52.84 14.22 -44.11
C GLY A 182 52.65 13.58 -42.73
N GLU A 183 53.73 13.48 -41.95
CA GLU A 183 53.72 12.92 -40.59
C GLU A 183 53.02 13.86 -39.61
N GLN A 184 53.12 15.18 -39.82
CA GLN A 184 52.41 16.18 -39.04
C GLN A 184 50.89 16.05 -39.19
N LYS A 185 50.39 15.77 -40.41
CA LYS A 185 48.94 15.51 -40.62
C LYS A 185 48.46 14.28 -39.84
N ILE A 186 49.27 13.23 -39.79
CA ILE A 186 48.97 12.00 -39.04
C ILE A 186 49.04 12.26 -37.52
N ASN A 187 50.00 13.05 -37.05
CA ASN A 187 50.06 13.44 -35.63
C ASN A 187 48.83 14.25 -35.21
N ASN A 188 48.37 15.18 -36.06
CA ASN A 188 47.17 15.98 -35.80
C ASN A 188 45.89 15.12 -35.72
N SER A 189 45.70 14.16 -36.62
CA SER A 189 44.55 13.26 -36.55
C SER A 189 44.63 12.35 -35.31
N TYR A 190 45.82 11.87 -34.97
CA TYR A 190 46.07 11.10 -33.75
C TYR A 190 45.71 11.87 -32.47
N GLN A 191 46.12 13.14 -32.35
CA GLN A 191 45.75 13.97 -31.20
C GLN A 191 44.24 14.22 -31.11
N GLY A 192 43.55 14.31 -32.25
CA GLY A 192 42.09 14.39 -32.30
C GLY A 192 41.42 13.15 -31.71
N LEU A 193 41.88 11.96 -32.10
CA LEU A 193 41.36 10.69 -31.57
C LEU A 193 41.62 10.55 -30.06
N TYR A 194 42.80 10.93 -29.58
CA TYR A 194 43.10 10.91 -28.14
C TYR A 194 42.17 11.84 -27.35
N LYS A 195 41.94 13.07 -27.83
CA LYS A 195 40.99 14.01 -27.19
C LYS A 195 39.60 13.42 -27.10
N GLN A 196 39.10 12.86 -28.19
CA GLN A 196 37.78 12.22 -28.23
C GLN A 196 37.69 11.04 -27.23
N MET A 197 38.75 10.23 -27.13
CA MET A 197 38.81 9.14 -26.16
C MET A 197 38.76 9.64 -24.71
N VAL A 198 39.52 10.69 -24.38
CA VAL A 198 39.51 11.31 -23.04
C VAL A 198 38.13 11.92 -22.73
N GLU A 199 37.46 12.53 -23.70
CA GLU A 199 36.08 13.03 -23.54
C GLU A 199 35.09 11.90 -23.23
N ILE A 200 35.21 10.75 -23.90
CA ILE A 200 34.38 9.57 -23.61
C ILE A 200 34.61 9.07 -22.17
N LEU A 201 35.87 9.00 -21.72
CA LEU A 201 36.20 8.60 -20.35
C LEU A 201 35.65 9.57 -19.29
N ARG A 202 35.72 10.88 -19.56
CA ARG A 202 35.09 11.91 -18.71
C ARG A 202 33.57 11.75 -18.66
N GLY A 203 32.95 11.38 -19.78
CA GLY A 203 31.52 11.05 -19.84
C GLY A 203 31.15 9.84 -18.96
N LEU A 204 32.08 8.90 -18.76
CA LEU A 204 31.94 7.77 -17.84
C LEU A 204 32.25 8.14 -16.37
N SER A 205 32.40 9.44 -16.06
CA SER A 205 32.75 9.97 -14.72
C SER A 205 34.13 9.54 -14.23
N VAL A 206 35.07 9.30 -15.15
CA VAL A 206 36.47 9.00 -14.82
C VAL A 206 37.30 10.27 -14.98
N GLU A 207 38.00 10.65 -13.92
CA GLU A 207 38.94 11.77 -13.95
C GLU A 207 40.38 11.27 -13.77
N PRO A 208 41.36 11.87 -14.48
CA PRO A 208 42.76 11.54 -14.29
C PRO A 208 43.20 11.97 -12.89
N VAL A 209 43.75 11.02 -12.14
CA VAL A 209 44.30 11.29 -10.80
C VAL A 209 45.64 11.99 -10.97
N ALA A 210 45.82 13.12 -10.30
CA ALA A 210 47.10 13.84 -10.30
C ALA A 210 48.20 12.93 -9.73
N THR A 211 49.27 12.74 -10.51
CA THR A 211 50.41 11.93 -10.08
C THR A 211 51.12 12.60 -8.90
N VAL A 212 51.09 11.94 -7.75
CA VAL A 212 51.95 12.29 -6.62
C VAL A 212 53.37 11.90 -7.01
N ARG A 213 54.19 12.88 -7.40
CA ARG A 213 55.64 12.67 -7.47
C ARG A 213 56.13 12.28 -6.07
N ARG A 214 56.59 11.04 -5.92
CA ARG A 214 57.43 10.63 -4.80
C ARG A 214 58.89 10.95 -5.10
#